data_AF-A0A438DC56-F1
#
_entry.id   AF-A0A438DC56-F1
#
_cell.length_a   1.000
_cell.length_b   1.000
_cell.length_c   1.000
_cell.angle_alpha   90.00
_cell.angle_beta   90.00
_cell.angle_gamma   90.00
#
_symmetry.space_group_name_H-M   'P 1'
#
loop_
_entity.id
_entity.type
_entity.pdbx_description
1 polymer ?
#
loop_
_entity_poly.entity_id
_entity_poly.type
_entity_poly.pdbx_seq_one_letter_code
_entity_poly.pdbx_strand_id
1 'polypeptide(L)'
;MMGVVGVLGVALLCVIYGATVENTLFEDDDGANTFRAFNPTQVEETYSMVTANRFWSQIFGVAFSNKRWLHFFMLFVPVTGLWMSALGVVGLALNLRILAWMAAQDQLHENLIFPEEREILNFETFYTKNILLNEGILAWMAAQDQLHENLIFPEECVFVVHCKSKRAFHSDPMALAALRAFERHLMAPLPLHLHLTTQMPLKIQQEPSAKFRCREEYSKQHGWQMMVDIGIQGPFRMFF
;
A
#
# COMPACT_ATOMS: atom_id res chain seq x y z
N MET A 1 -3.05 1.78 -8.83
CA MET A 1 -2.10 0.85 -9.47
C MET A 1 -1.52 1.38 -10.79
N MET A 2 -2.30 1.97 -11.69
CA MET A 2 -1.80 2.50 -12.97
C MET A 2 -0.59 3.47 -12.84
N GLY A 3 -0.55 4.32 -11.82
CA GLY A 3 0.61 5.19 -11.59
C GLY A 3 1.92 4.43 -11.32
N VAL A 4 1.86 3.32 -10.59
CA VAL A 4 3.04 2.47 -10.35
C VAL A 4 3.53 1.85 -11.66
N VAL A 5 2.59 1.38 -12.51
CA VAL A 5 2.93 0.86 -13.84
C VAL A 5 3.61 1.91 -14.70
N GLY A 6 3.15 3.17 -14.66
CA GLY A 6 3.80 4.25 -15.41
C GLY A 6 5.21 4.57 -14.91
N VAL A 7 5.42 4.62 -13.60
CA VAL A 7 6.72 4.93 -12.99
C VAL A 7 7.73 3.79 -13.21
N LEU A 8 7.34 2.54 -12.95
CA LEU A 8 8.20 1.39 -13.21
C LEU A 8 8.42 1.19 -14.72
N GLY A 9 7.39 1.46 -15.52
CA GLY A 9 7.45 1.40 -16.98
C GLY A 9 8.45 2.39 -17.55
N VAL A 10 8.46 3.66 -17.12
CA VAL A 10 9.46 4.63 -17.59
C VAL A 10 10.87 4.28 -17.15
N ALA A 11 11.04 3.78 -15.92
CA ALA A 11 12.36 3.35 -15.45
C ALA A 11 12.92 2.22 -16.34
N LEU A 12 12.08 1.25 -16.68
CA LEU A 12 12.41 0.17 -17.60
C LEU A 12 12.72 0.69 -19.01
N LEU A 13 11.86 1.57 -19.56
CA LEU A 13 12.07 2.16 -20.88
C LEU A 13 13.35 3.01 -20.95
N CYS A 14 13.67 3.75 -19.90
CA CYS A 14 14.87 4.57 -19.81
C CYS A 14 16.13 3.70 -19.87
N VAL A 15 16.17 2.63 -19.08
CA VAL A 15 17.33 1.71 -19.05
C VAL A 15 17.46 0.99 -20.38
N ILE A 16 16.38 0.43 -20.91
CA ILE A 16 16.41 -0.32 -22.18
C ILE A 16 16.79 0.59 -23.35
N TYR A 17 16.22 1.80 -23.42
CA TYR A 17 16.52 2.72 -24.50
C TYR A 17 17.98 3.16 -24.45
N GLY A 18 18.46 3.64 -23.29
CA GLY A 18 19.84 4.06 -23.12
C GLY A 18 20.83 2.94 -23.43
N ALA A 19 20.61 1.74 -22.90
CA ALA A 19 21.46 0.59 -23.19
C ALA A 19 21.43 0.20 -24.67
N THR A 20 20.27 0.27 -25.35
CA THR A 20 20.18 -0.09 -26.77
C THR A 20 20.95 0.90 -27.64
N VAL A 21 20.83 2.20 -27.37
CA VAL A 21 21.55 3.23 -28.14
C VAL A 21 23.06 3.03 -28.01
N GLU A 22 23.58 2.90 -26.79
CA GLU A 22 25.01 2.72 -26.53
C GLU A 22 25.59 1.43 -27.12
N ASN A 23 24.79 0.36 -27.23
CA ASN A 23 25.23 -0.92 -27.80
C ASN A 23 24.97 -1.06 -29.31
N THR A 24 24.43 -0.02 -29.97
CA THR A 24 24.21 -0.02 -31.42
C THR A 24 24.82 1.20 -32.11
N LEU A 25 25.79 1.85 -31.45
CA LEU A 25 26.56 2.95 -32.01
C LEU A 25 27.30 2.53 -33.28
N PHE A 26 27.41 3.47 -34.22
CA PHE A 26 28.37 3.33 -35.31
C PHE A 26 29.80 3.61 -34.82
N GLU A 27 30.77 3.02 -35.50
CA GLU A 27 32.19 3.29 -35.27
C GLU A 27 32.57 4.55 -36.04
N ASP A 28 32.43 5.72 -35.39
CA ASP A 28 32.62 7.05 -36.00
C ASP A 28 34.00 7.68 -35.66
N ASP A 29 34.83 7.04 -34.81
CA ASP A 29 36.19 7.44 -34.44
C ASP A 29 37.04 6.22 -34.02
N ASP A 30 38.37 6.33 -34.05
CA ASP A 30 39.31 5.24 -33.69
C ASP A 30 39.54 5.12 -32.17
N GLY A 31 38.96 6.03 -31.38
CA GLY A 31 39.11 6.07 -29.93
C GLY A 31 38.30 4.98 -29.22
N ALA A 32 38.90 4.30 -28.24
CA ALA A 32 38.18 3.34 -27.38
C ALA A 32 37.02 3.97 -26.58
N ASN A 33 37.06 5.29 -26.37
CA ASN A 33 35.98 6.06 -25.75
C ASN A 33 35.10 6.69 -26.83
N THR A 34 33.91 6.14 -27.03
CA THR A 34 32.99 6.50 -28.12
C THR A 34 32.31 7.87 -27.97
N PHE A 35 32.30 8.47 -26.77
CA PHE A 35 31.63 9.76 -26.53
C PHE A 35 32.16 10.93 -27.37
N ARG A 36 33.44 10.89 -27.79
CA ARG A 36 34.04 11.96 -28.60
C ARG A 36 33.70 11.86 -30.08
N ALA A 37 33.20 10.71 -30.51
CA ALA A 37 32.84 10.45 -31.89
C ALA A 37 31.50 11.11 -32.29
N PHE A 38 30.77 11.69 -31.32
CA PHE A 38 29.51 12.38 -31.57
C PHE A 38 29.69 13.88 -31.76
N ASN A 39 29.06 14.43 -32.82
CA ASN A 39 28.94 15.87 -33.03
C ASN A 39 27.46 16.31 -32.99
N PRO A 40 27.07 17.30 -32.16
CA PRO A 40 25.70 17.80 -32.09
C PRO A 40 25.09 18.29 -33.42
N THR A 41 25.92 18.68 -34.40
CA THR A 41 25.44 19.19 -35.70
C THR A 41 25.55 18.16 -36.83
N GLN A 42 25.88 16.90 -36.55
CA GLN A 42 25.94 15.85 -37.57
C GLN A 42 24.54 15.55 -38.15
N VAL A 43 24.48 15.16 -39.43
CA VAL A 43 23.21 14.87 -40.12
C VAL A 43 22.80 13.41 -39.92
N GLU A 44 23.80 12.54 -39.77
CA GLU A 44 23.68 11.11 -39.63
C GLU A 44 23.26 10.69 -38.22
N GLU A 45 22.49 9.62 -38.13
CA GLU A 45 22.15 9.00 -36.86
C GLU A 45 23.35 8.27 -36.26
N THR A 46 23.62 8.50 -34.98
CA THR A 46 24.79 7.94 -34.26
C THR A 46 24.68 6.44 -33.96
N TYR A 47 23.49 5.85 -34.16
CA TYR A 47 23.22 4.45 -33.84
C TYR A 47 22.32 3.80 -34.89
N SER A 48 22.50 2.49 -35.10
CA SER A 48 21.75 1.70 -36.08
C SER A 48 20.39 1.25 -35.54
N MET A 49 19.33 1.90 -36.01
CA MET A 49 17.95 1.50 -35.68
C MET A 49 17.59 0.12 -36.23
N VAL A 50 18.14 -0.26 -37.38
CA VAL A 50 17.87 -1.55 -38.03
C VAL A 50 18.47 -2.69 -37.20
N THR A 51 19.70 -2.52 -36.71
CA THR A 51 20.36 -3.50 -35.84
C THR A 51 19.63 -3.62 -34.52
N ALA A 52 19.27 -2.49 -33.90
CA ALA A 52 18.47 -2.47 -32.67
C ALA A 52 17.12 -3.19 -32.87
N ASN A 53 16.40 -2.89 -33.95
CA ASN A 53 15.12 -3.51 -34.24
C ASN A 53 15.23 -5.03 -34.41
N ARG A 54 16.24 -5.50 -35.16
CA ARG A 54 16.48 -6.94 -35.33
C ARG A 54 16.81 -7.62 -34.00
N PHE A 55 17.69 -7.04 -33.20
CA PHE A 55 18.05 -7.55 -31.88
C PHE A 55 16.80 -7.73 -31.01
N TRP A 56 16.01 -6.67 -30.83
CA TRP A 56 14.81 -6.72 -29.99
C TRP A 56 13.72 -7.63 -30.55
N SER A 57 13.55 -7.69 -31.88
CA SER A 57 12.59 -8.60 -32.51
C SER A 57 12.95 -10.07 -32.28
N GLN A 58 14.25 -10.39 -32.21
CA GLN A 58 14.71 -11.74 -31.93
C GLN A 58 14.59 -12.12 -30.45
N ILE A 59 14.89 -11.19 -29.54
CA ILE A 59 14.88 -11.47 -28.09
C ILE A 59 13.47 -11.39 -27.50
N PHE A 60 12.68 -10.37 -27.86
CA PHE A 60 11.38 -10.10 -27.26
C PHE A 60 10.20 -10.32 -28.21
N GLY A 61 10.45 -10.70 -29.48
CA GLY A 61 9.40 -10.93 -30.48
C GLY A 61 8.77 -9.66 -31.06
N VAL A 62 9.07 -8.49 -30.48
CA VAL A 62 8.58 -7.17 -30.92
C VAL A 62 9.68 -6.15 -30.75
N ALA A 63 9.73 -5.18 -31.66
CA ALA A 63 10.65 -4.05 -31.56
C ALA A 63 10.04 -2.78 -32.15
N PHE A 64 10.50 -1.64 -31.65
CA PHE A 64 10.20 -0.36 -32.27
C PHE A 64 10.91 -0.25 -33.62
N SER A 65 10.20 0.21 -34.65
CA SER A 65 10.74 0.50 -35.98
C SER A 65 10.76 2.00 -36.29
N ASN A 66 9.92 2.79 -35.61
CA ASN A 66 9.82 4.23 -35.79
C ASN A 66 10.38 4.99 -34.57
N LYS A 67 11.44 5.77 -34.79
CA LYS A 67 12.10 6.57 -33.73
C LYS A 67 11.17 7.60 -33.10
N ARG A 68 10.30 8.25 -33.89
CA ARG A 68 9.37 9.28 -33.38
C ARG A 68 8.32 8.65 -32.46
N TRP A 69 7.79 7.49 -32.84
CA TRP A 69 6.86 6.74 -32.01
C TRP A 69 7.51 6.28 -30.71
N LEU A 70 8.74 5.77 -30.76
CA LEU A 70 9.49 5.38 -29.58
C LEU A 70 9.62 6.52 -28.56
N HIS A 71 10.04 7.71 -29.00
CA HIS A 71 10.22 8.85 -28.10
C HIS A 71 8.88 9.38 -27.57
N PHE A 72 7.83 9.39 -28.40
CA PHE A 72 6.49 9.71 -27.94
C PHE A 72 6.02 8.71 -26.87
N PHE A 73 6.28 7.42 -27.06
CA PHE A 73 5.91 6.39 -26.09
C PHE A 73 6.65 6.56 -24.75
N MET A 74 7.93 6.92 -24.79
CA MET A 74 8.71 7.24 -23.58
C MET A 74 8.14 8.44 -22.80
N LEU A 75 7.51 9.40 -23.46
CA LEU A 75 6.77 10.48 -22.80
C LEU A 75 5.41 10.00 -22.29
N PHE A 76 4.68 9.25 -23.11
CA PHE A 76 3.31 8.86 -22.83
C PHE A 76 3.18 8.00 -21.56
N VAL A 77 4.04 6.99 -21.39
CA VAL A 77 3.97 6.04 -20.26
C VAL A 77 4.08 6.72 -18.87
N PRO A 78 5.12 7.52 -18.57
CA PRO A 78 5.20 8.19 -17.27
C PRO A 78 4.10 9.23 -17.08
N VAL A 79 3.79 10.00 -18.13
CA VAL A 79 2.80 11.08 -18.05
C VAL A 79 1.44 10.47 -17.71
N THR A 80 0.96 9.50 -18.50
CA THR A 80 -0.33 8.84 -18.21
C THR A 80 -0.34 8.15 -16.85
N GLY A 81 0.77 7.55 -16.42
CA GLY A 81 0.90 7.01 -15.06
C GLY A 81 0.61 8.05 -13.97
N LEU A 82 1.28 9.21 -14.05
CA LEU A 82 1.10 10.29 -13.07
C LEU A 82 -0.29 10.93 -13.13
N TRP A 83 -0.87 11.07 -14.32
CA TRP A 83 -2.25 11.54 -14.45
C TRP A 83 -3.24 10.58 -13.77
N MET A 84 -3.06 9.28 -13.96
CA MET A 84 -3.94 8.27 -13.34
C MET A 84 -3.75 8.20 -11.81
N SER A 85 -2.56 8.43 -11.28
CA SER A 85 -2.38 8.53 -9.82
C SER A 85 -3.03 9.79 -9.25
N ALA A 86 -2.91 10.93 -9.93
CA ALA A 86 -3.54 12.17 -9.50
C ALA A 86 -5.07 12.04 -9.40
N LEU A 87 -5.72 11.41 -10.39
CA LEU A 87 -7.16 11.12 -10.34
C LEU A 87 -7.53 10.24 -9.13
N GLY A 88 -6.71 9.25 -8.80
CA GLY A 88 -6.92 8.42 -7.61
C GLY A 88 -6.84 9.23 -6.31
N VAL A 89 -5.88 10.16 -6.21
CA VAL A 89 -5.73 11.04 -5.04
C VAL A 89 -6.93 12.00 -4.89
N VAL A 90 -7.48 12.51 -6.00
CA VAL A 90 -8.72 13.31 -5.97
C VAL A 90 -9.88 12.51 -5.36
N GLY A 91 -10.01 11.23 -5.69
CA GLY A 91 -10.98 10.34 -5.03
C GLY A 91 -10.73 10.20 -3.52
N LEU A 92 -9.47 10.01 -3.12
CA LEU A 92 -9.10 9.93 -1.69
C LEU A 92 -9.42 11.22 -0.91
N ALA A 93 -9.32 12.40 -1.54
CA ALA A 93 -9.67 13.67 -0.92
C ALA A 93 -11.17 13.73 -0.50
N LEU A 94 -12.02 13.02 -1.23
CA LEU A 94 -13.45 12.88 -0.92
C LEU A 94 -13.76 11.60 -0.12
N ASN A 95 -12.72 10.93 0.40
CA ASN A 95 -12.80 9.62 1.03
C ASN A 95 -13.43 8.51 0.14
N LEU A 96 -13.44 8.70 -1.18
CA LEU A 96 -13.92 7.72 -2.16
C LEU A 96 -12.84 6.65 -2.40
N ARG A 97 -12.72 5.74 -1.44
CA ARG A 97 -11.75 4.64 -1.47
C ARG A 97 -12.33 3.41 -2.13
N ILE A 98 -11.51 2.70 -2.92
CA ILE A 98 -11.86 1.37 -3.45
C ILE A 98 -12.18 0.38 -2.32
N LEU A 99 -11.55 0.55 -1.15
CA LEU A 99 -11.82 -0.26 0.04
C LEU A 99 -13.28 -0.17 0.50
N ALA A 100 -13.92 1.00 0.40
CA ALA A 100 -15.32 1.19 0.76
C ALA A 100 -16.26 0.42 -0.18
N TRP A 101 -15.90 0.31 -1.46
CA TRP A 101 -16.68 -0.44 -2.45
C TRP A 101 -16.56 -1.96 -2.24
N MET A 102 -15.36 -2.46 -1.91
CA MET A 102 -15.15 -3.87 -1.60
C MET A 102 -15.79 -4.28 -0.26
N ALA A 103 -15.74 -3.43 0.76
CA ALA A 103 -16.43 -3.66 2.02
C ALA A 103 -17.96 -3.68 1.83
N ALA A 104 -18.51 -2.79 1.00
CA ALA A 104 -19.93 -2.83 0.65
C ALA A 104 -20.33 -4.14 -0.06
N GLN A 105 -19.45 -4.69 -0.89
CA GLN A 105 -19.67 -5.97 -1.56
C GLN A 105 -19.57 -7.17 -0.61
N ASP A 106 -18.67 -7.13 0.37
CA ASP A 106 -18.56 -8.15 1.42
C ASP A 106 -19.79 -8.14 2.36
N GLN A 107 -20.29 -6.94 2.71
CA GLN A 107 -21.54 -6.77 3.46
C GLN A 107 -22.77 -7.27 2.67
N LEU A 108 -22.80 -7.10 1.34
CA LEU A 108 -23.86 -7.66 0.50
C LEU A 108 -23.81 -9.20 0.48
N HIS A 109 -22.62 -9.79 0.50
CA HIS A 109 -22.41 -11.23 0.57
C HIS A 109 -22.77 -11.80 1.95
N GLU A 110 -22.48 -11.05 3.02
CA GLU A 110 -22.84 -11.39 4.40
C GLU A 110 -24.36 -11.48 4.61
N ASN A 111 -25.13 -10.62 3.94
CA ASN A 111 -26.59 -10.56 4.04
C ASN A 111 -27.31 -11.62 3.19
N LEU A 112 -26.62 -12.30 2.25
CA LEU A 112 -27.22 -13.32 1.38
C LEU A 112 -26.88 -14.76 1.79
N ILE A 113 -25.86 -14.98 2.62
CA ILE A 113 -25.36 -16.33 2.98
C ILE A 113 -25.79 -16.71 4.39
N PHE A 114 -26.37 -17.91 4.53
CA PHE A 114 -26.79 -18.46 5.82
C PHE A 114 -25.57 -18.62 6.76
N PRO A 115 -25.74 -18.40 8.08
CA PRO A 115 -24.62 -18.40 9.05
C PRO A 115 -23.83 -19.72 9.13
N GLU A 116 -24.38 -20.83 8.65
CA GLU A 116 -23.75 -22.15 8.62
C GLU A 116 -22.72 -22.31 7.47
N GLU A 117 -22.92 -21.61 6.34
CA GLU A 117 -21.95 -21.60 5.22
C GLU A 117 -20.83 -20.58 5.42
N ARG A 118 -20.97 -19.68 6.40
CA ARG A 118 -19.97 -18.68 6.78
C ARG A 118 -18.68 -19.31 7.32
N GLU A 119 -18.79 -20.49 7.93
CA GLU A 119 -17.63 -21.23 8.44
C GLU A 119 -16.80 -21.86 7.31
N ILE A 120 -17.44 -22.16 6.16
CA ILE A 120 -16.81 -22.73 4.96
C ILE A 120 -16.14 -21.64 4.11
N LEU A 121 -16.57 -20.39 4.22
CA LEU A 121 -15.96 -19.23 3.54
C LEU A 121 -14.91 -18.51 4.40
N ASN A 122 -14.18 -19.23 5.25
CA ASN A 122 -12.98 -18.72 5.91
C ASN A 122 -11.77 -18.69 4.94
N PHE A 123 -11.92 -18.03 3.78
CA PHE A 123 -10.80 -17.83 2.88
C PHE A 123 -9.95 -16.66 3.39
N GLU A 124 -8.97 -16.96 4.24
CA GLU A 124 -7.86 -16.04 4.49
C GLU A 124 -7.09 -15.81 3.19
N THR A 125 -7.11 -14.57 2.70
CA THR A 125 -6.35 -14.14 1.52
C THR A 125 -5.38 -13.04 1.93
N PHE A 126 -4.38 -12.75 1.11
CA PHE A 126 -3.52 -11.58 1.33
C PHE A 126 -4.32 -10.28 1.44
N TYR A 127 -5.47 -10.19 0.76
CA TYR A 127 -6.36 -9.03 0.84
C TYR A 127 -6.98 -8.86 2.24
N THR A 128 -7.59 -9.90 2.80
CA THR A 128 -8.20 -9.82 4.15
C THR A 128 -7.15 -9.61 5.24
N LYS A 129 -5.95 -10.18 5.06
CA LYS A 129 -4.81 -9.91 5.93
C LYS A 129 -4.32 -8.46 5.89
N ASN A 130 -4.32 -7.82 4.71
CA ASN A 130 -3.99 -6.40 4.58
C ASN A 130 -5.02 -5.47 5.25
N ILE A 131 -6.30 -5.87 5.31
CA ILE A 131 -7.32 -5.11 6.06
C ILE A 131 -7.00 -5.12 7.56
N LEU A 132 -6.67 -6.29 8.13
CA LEU A 132 -6.29 -6.39 9.54
C LEU A 132 -5.04 -5.56 9.87
N LEU A 133 -4.08 -5.51 8.94
CA LEU A 133 -2.91 -4.65 9.09
C LEU A 133 -3.31 -3.16 9.11
N ASN A 134 -4.24 -2.73 8.24
CA ASN A 134 -4.76 -1.37 8.22
C ASN A 134 -5.52 -1.01 9.51
N GLU A 135 -6.35 -1.92 10.04
CA GLU A 135 -7.01 -1.75 11.35
C GLU A 135 -5.97 -1.52 12.46
N GLY A 136 -4.89 -2.30 12.45
CA GLY A 136 -3.77 -2.16 13.38
C GLY A 136 -3.07 -0.81 13.27
N ILE A 137 -2.75 -0.37 12.04
CA ILE A 137 -2.11 0.92 11.78
C ILE A 137 -2.98 2.07 12.30
N LEU A 138 -4.28 2.06 12.02
CA LEU A 138 -5.21 3.10 12.44
C LEU A 138 -5.28 3.19 13.97
N ALA A 139 -5.52 2.06 14.65
CA ALA A 139 -5.65 2.03 16.11
C ALA A 139 -4.37 2.49 16.83
N TRP A 140 -3.19 2.18 16.26
CA TRP A 140 -1.91 2.57 16.85
C TRP A 140 -1.51 4.00 16.55
N MET A 141 -1.64 4.45 15.31
CA MET A 141 -1.08 5.73 14.88
C MET A 141 -2.03 6.90 15.11
N ALA A 142 -3.35 6.69 15.11
CA ALA A 142 -4.34 7.78 15.13
C ALA A 142 -4.17 8.73 16.33
N ALA A 143 -3.90 8.19 17.54
CA ALA A 143 -3.72 9.04 18.72
C ALA A 143 -2.50 9.96 18.66
N GLN A 144 -1.44 9.58 17.93
CA GLN A 144 -0.23 10.39 17.76
C GLN A 144 -0.28 11.27 16.51
N ASP A 145 -0.87 10.77 15.42
CA ASP A 145 -0.95 11.46 14.13
C ASP A 145 -2.06 12.54 14.12
N GLN A 146 -3.17 12.29 14.84
CA GLN A 146 -4.35 13.18 14.90
C GLN A 146 -4.52 13.80 16.29
N LEU A 147 -3.51 14.54 16.75
CA LEU A 147 -3.50 15.16 18.09
C LEU A 147 -4.71 16.05 18.36
N HIS A 148 -5.28 16.69 17.33
CA HIS A 148 -6.44 17.57 17.46
C HIS A 148 -7.73 16.82 17.86
N GLU A 149 -7.80 15.52 17.62
CA GLU A 149 -8.96 14.68 17.96
C GLU A 149 -8.92 14.21 19.43
N ASN A 150 -7.81 14.42 20.16
CA ASN A 150 -7.64 14.00 21.57
C ASN A 150 -8.05 12.53 21.84
N LEU A 151 -7.70 11.63 20.91
CA LEU A 151 -8.07 10.22 20.99
C LEU A 151 -7.36 9.51 22.14
N ILE A 152 -8.12 8.85 23.02
CA ILE A 152 -7.59 8.01 24.10
C ILE A 152 -8.12 6.59 23.89
N PHE A 153 -7.25 5.71 23.41
CA PHE A 153 -7.58 4.29 23.26
C PHE A 153 -7.12 3.51 24.51
N PRO A 154 -8.02 2.77 25.19
CA PRO A 154 -7.62 1.85 26.25
C PRO A 154 -6.74 0.73 25.68
N GLU A 155 -5.79 0.23 26.49
CA GLU A 155 -4.86 -0.83 26.07
C GLU A 155 -5.59 -2.10 25.59
N GLU A 156 -6.77 -2.38 26.15
CA GLU A 156 -7.61 -3.51 25.77
C GLU A 156 -8.05 -3.46 24.30
N CYS A 157 -8.39 -2.28 23.78
CA CYS A 157 -8.85 -2.10 22.40
C CYS A 157 -7.72 -2.36 21.41
N VAL A 158 -6.51 -1.88 21.72
CA VAL A 158 -5.31 -2.07 20.90
C VAL A 158 -4.83 -3.52 20.96
N PHE A 159 -4.92 -4.16 22.14
CA PHE A 159 -4.55 -5.55 22.34
C PHE A 159 -5.43 -6.54 21.56
N VAL A 160 -6.73 -6.27 21.42
CA VAL A 160 -7.65 -7.11 20.63
C VAL A 160 -7.25 -7.13 19.15
N VAL A 161 -6.92 -5.98 18.57
CA VAL A 161 -6.47 -5.88 17.16
C VAL A 161 -5.13 -6.61 16.97
N HIS A 162 -4.21 -6.46 17.93
CA HIS A 162 -2.93 -7.16 17.93
C HIS A 162 -3.07 -8.69 17.98
N CYS A 163 -3.97 -9.21 18.83
CA CYS A 163 -4.23 -10.64 18.97
C CYS A 163 -4.88 -11.22 17.69
N LYS A 164 -5.82 -10.49 17.08
CA LYS A 164 -6.47 -10.85 15.81
C LYS A 164 -5.45 -10.93 14.68
N SER A 165 -4.54 -9.96 14.60
CA SER A 165 -3.45 -9.94 13.62
C SER A 165 -2.48 -11.12 13.79
N LYS A 166 -1.97 -11.37 15.00
CA LYS A 166 -1.07 -12.52 15.26
C LYS A 166 -1.68 -13.87 14.91
N ARG A 167 -2.98 -14.05 15.12
CA ARG A 167 -3.70 -15.27 14.73
C ARG A 167 -3.76 -15.42 13.21
N ALA A 168 -4.11 -14.34 12.49
CA ALA A 168 -4.25 -14.35 11.03
C ALA A 168 -2.92 -14.53 10.28
N PHE A 169 -1.80 -14.11 10.87
CA PHE A 169 -0.47 -14.24 10.26
C PHE A 169 0.30 -15.49 10.69
N HIS A 170 -0.24 -16.33 11.59
CA HIS A 170 0.47 -17.49 12.11
C HIS A 170 0.83 -18.54 11.04
N SER A 171 0.00 -18.66 10.00
CA SER A 171 0.18 -19.60 8.89
C SER A 171 1.15 -19.09 7.80
N ASP A 172 1.56 -17.82 7.83
CA ASP A 172 2.40 -17.20 6.80
C ASP A 172 3.69 -16.60 7.41
N PRO A 173 4.85 -17.26 7.24
CA PRO A 173 6.09 -16.82 7.84
C PRO A 173 6.60 -15.48 7.27
N MET A 174 6.27 -15.13 6.02
CA MET A 174 6.69 -13.86 5.41
C MET A 174 5.87 -12.70 5.97
N ALA A 175 4.56 -12.87 6.06
CA ALA A 175 3.68 -11.85 6.61
C ALA A 175 3.89 -11.69 8.13
N LEU A 176 4.19 -12.78 8.85
CA LEU A 176 4.60 -12.72 10.25
C LEU A 176 5.95 -12.00 10.43
N ALA A 177 6.89 -12.15 9.50
CA ALA A 177 8.14 -11.39 9.50
C ALA A 177 7.91 -9.88 9.27
N ALA A 178 6.97 -9.52 8.38
CA ALA A 178 6.56 -8.13 8.16
C ALA A 178 5.87 -7.53 9.40
N LEU A 179 4.98 -8.29 10.05
CA LEU A 179 4.36 -7.88 11.32
C LEU A 179 5.42 -7.66 12.41
N ARG A 180 6.38 -8.57 12.55
CA ARG A 180 7.50 -8.43 13.50
C ARG A 180 8.46 -7.31 13.13
N ALA A 181 8.59 -6.96 11.86
CA ALA A 181 9.39 -5.83 11.41
C ALA A 181 8.68 -4.50 11.77
N PHE A 182 7.37 -4.43 11.56
CA PHE A 182 6.51 -3.33 12.00
C PHE A 182 6.58 -3.15 13.53
N GLU A 183 6.41 -4.22 14.30
CA GLU A 183 6.60 -4.20 15.77
C GLU A 183 7.98 -3.66 16.18
N ARG A 184 9.05 -4.07 15.49
CA ARG A 184 10.42 -3.67 15.87
C ARG A 184 10.81 -2.24 15.47
N HIS A 185 10.34 -1.75 14.32
CA HIS A 185 10.79 -0.46 13.77
C HIS A 185 9.83 0.69 14.07
N LEU A 186 8.53 0.40 14.20
CA LEU A 186 7.50 1.42 14.42
C LEU A 186 6.89 1.35 15.84
N MET A 187 7.01 0.22 16.55
CA MET A 187 6.56 0.08 17.95
C MET A 187 7.69 0.06 19.00
N ALA A 188 8.91 0.52 18.66
CA ALA A 188 9.96 0.68 19.67
C ALA A 188 9.53 1.76 20.70
N PRO A 189 9.62 1.50 22.02
CA PRO A 189 9.19 2.48 23.01
C PRO A 189 10.20 3.62 23.04
N LEU A 190 9.84 4.79 22.50
CA LEU A 190 10.47 6.05 22.88
C LEU A 190 10.15 6.28 24.38
N PRO A 191 11.12 6.65 25.24
CA PRO A 191 11.00 6.45 26.66
C PRO A 191 9.93 7.37 27.25
N LEU A 192 8.83 6.78 27.72
CA LEU A 192 7.88 7.45 28.61
C LEU A 192 8.61 7.74 29.93
N HIS A 193 8.98 9.00 30.16
CA HIS A 193 9.23 9.50 31.51
C HIS A 193 7.88 9.50 32.27
N LEU A 194 7.57 8.37 32.90
CA LEU A 194 6.46 8.19 33.82
C LEU A 194 6.72 9.03 35.07
N HIS A 195 6.03 10.16 35.20
CA HIS A 195 5.84 10.81 36.50
C HIS A 195 4.63 10.16 37.17
N LEU A 196 4.91 9.33 38.18
CA LEU A 196 3.91 8.83 39.11
C LEU A 196 3.20 10.01 39.78
N THR A 197 1.90 10.15 39.56
CA THR A 197 1.02 10.81 40.52
C THR A 197 -0.08 9.85 40.92
N THR A 198 0.16 9.21 42.05
CA THR A 198 -0.79 8.41 42.83
C THR A 198 -1.90 9.31 43.38
N GLN A 199 -3.16 9.14 42.98
CA GLN A 199 -4.36 9.38 43.84
C GLN A 199 -5.57 8.54 43.35
N MET A 200 -5.80 7.41 44.05
CA MET A 200 -7.03 6.73 44.53
C MET A 200 -8.42 6.95 43.86
N PRO A 201 -9.44 6.09 44.13
CA PRO A 201 -9.47 4.62 44.17
C PRO A 201 -10.73 4.07 43.45
N LEU A 202 -10.65 2.92 42.75
CA LEU A 202 -11.86 2.16 42.39
C LEU A 202 -11.67 0.69 42.73
N LYS A 203 -12.60 0.22 43.57
CA LYS A 203 -12.65 -1.06 44.26
C LYS A 203 -12.76 -2.18 43.22
N ILE A 204 -11.67 -2.93 42.99
CA ILE A 204 -11.73 -4.18 42.23
C ILE A 204 -11.83 -5.31 43.25
N GLN A 205 -13.01 -5.92 43.31
CA GLN A 205 -13.23 -7.20 43.99
C GLN A 205 -12.33 -8.24 43.32
N GLN A 206 -11.46 -8.82 44.12
CA GLN A 206 -10.58 -9.91 43.75
C GLN A 206 -11.40 -11.21 43.76
N GLU A 207 -11.70 -11.80 42.59
CA GLU A 207 -12.14 -13.19 42.50
C GLU A 207 -11.03 -14.07 41.90
N PRO A 208 -10.66 -15.19 42.56
CA PRO A 208 -9.53 -16.02 42.17
C PRO A 208 -9.99 -17.13 41.22
N SER A 209 -9.75 -16.99 39.90
CA SER A 209 -9.54 -18.10 38.94
C SER A 209 -9.63 -17.61 37.48
N ALA A 210 -8.70 -16.74 37.07
CA ALA A 210 -8.61 -16.32 35.67
C ALA A 210 -7.92 -17.39 34.81
N LYS A 211 -8.67 -18.42 34.39
CA LYS A 211 -8.32 -19.23 33.23
C LYS A 211 -8.57 -18.37 32.00
N PHE A 212 -7.50 -18.04 31.26
CA PHE A 212 -7.52 -17.27 30.01
C PHE A 212 -8.69 -17.68 29.11
N ARG A 213 -9.79 -16.94 29.19
CA ARG A 213 -10.90 -16.97 28.25
C ARG A 213 -10.97 -15.54 27.73
N CYS A 214 -10.20 -15.25 26.68
CA CYS A 214 -10.33 -14.01 25.94
C CYS A 214 -11.81 -13.81 25.67
N ARG A 215 -12.35 -12.72 26.20
CA ARG A 215 -13.75 -12.36 26.22
C ARG A 215 -14.23 -12.09 24.79
N GLU A 216 -14.58 -13.17 24.10
CA GLU A 216 -15.19 -13.18 22.77
C GLU A 216 -16.58 -12.51 22.77
N GLU A 217 -17.19 -12.36 23.94
CA GLU A 217 -18.51 -11.75 24.13
C GLU A 217 -18.53 -10.22 24.07
N TYR A 218 -17.42 -9.52 24.39
CA TYR A 218 -17.43 -8.05 24.36
C TYR A 218 -17.32 -7.49 22.93
N SER A 219 -16.64 -8.23 22.04
CA SER A 219 -16.53 -7.91 20.61
C SER A 219 -17.88 -8.02 19.89
N LYS A 220 -18.71 -9.01 20.27
CA LYS A 220 -20.01 -9.27 19.63
C LYS A 220 -21.04 -8.17 19.86
N GLN A 221 -21.01 -7.45 20.97
CA GLN A 221 -22.02 -6.43 21.29
C GLN A 221 -21.59 -4.99 20.97
N HIS A 222 -20.29 -4.66 20.98
CA HIS A 222 -19.84 -3.26 20.88
C HIS A 222 -18.71 -3.00 19.87
N GLY A 223 -18.12 -4.03 19.26
CA GLY A 223 -16.98 -3.86 18.33
C GLY A 223 -17.33 -3.16 17.01
N TRP A 224 -18.57 -3.32 16.53
CA TRP A 224 -19.02 -2.70 15.28
C TRP A 224 -19.57 -1.28 15.47
N GLN A 225 -20.11 -0.96 16.64
CA GLN A 225 -20.65 0.37 16.92
C GLN A 225 -19.53 1.42 17.04
N MET A 226 -18.40 1.06 17.66
CA MET A 226 -17.29 1.99 17.91
C MET A 226 -16.53 2.39 16.63
N MET A 227 -16.54 1.55 15.58
CA MET A 227 -15.89 1.87 14.30
C MET A 227 -16.74 2.75 13.37
N VAL A 228 -18.06 2.78 13.54
CA VAL A 228 -18.94 3.69 12.77
C VAL A 228 -18.82 5.13 13.29
N ASP A 229 -18.63 5.32 14.60
CA ASP A 229 -18.50 6.65 15.21
C ASP A 229 -17.17 7.35 14.93
N ILE A 230 -16.10 6.61 14.58
CA ILE A 230 -14.80 7.21 14.21
C ILE A 230 -14.81 7.70 12.73
N GLY A 231 -15.85 7.39 11.96
CA GLY A 231 -15.95 7.71 10.53
C GLY A 231 -17.01 8.73 10.12
N ILE A 232 -17.97 9.11 10.98
CA ILE A 232 -19.07 10.01 10.60
C ILE A 232 -19.51 10.89 11.77
N GLN A 233 -18.76 11.93 12.13
CA GLN A 233 -19.31 13.09 12.85
C GLN A 233 -18.67 14.41 12.38
N GLY A 234 -18.86 14.74 11.11
CA GLY A 234 -18.79 16.13 10.64
C GLY A 234 -20.20 16.75 10.67
N PRO A 235 -20.40 17.98 11.17
CA PRO A 235 -21.73 18.57 11.28
C PRO A 235 -22.21 19.04 9.90
N PHE A 236 -22.92 18.18 9.17
CA PHE A 236 -23.80 18.66 8.09
C PHE A 236 -25.07 19.25 8.74
N ARG A 237 -25.02 20.53 9.11
CA ARG A 237 -26.24 21.34 9.26
C ARG A 237 -26.76 21.64 7.85
N MET A 238 -27.83 20.95 7.50
CA MET A 238 -28.67 21.25 6.35
C MET A 238 -29.31 22.63 6.59
N PHE A 239 -28.87 23.66 5.87
CA PHE A 239 -29.62 24.90 5.69
C PHE A 239 -30.32 24.81 4.32
N PHE A 240 -31.64 24.61 4.37
CA PHE A 240 -32.55 25.20 3.39
C PHE A 240 -32.96 26.58 3.91
#